data_AF-A0AAW4ZUC2-F1
#
_entry.id   AF-A0AAW4ZUC2-F1
#
_cell.length_a   1.000
_cell.length_b   1.000
_cell.length_c   1.000
_cell.angle_alpha   90.00
_cell.angle_beta   90.00
_cell.angle_gamma   90.00
#
_symmetry.space_group_name_H-M   'P 1'
#
loop_
_entity.id
_entity.type
_entity.pdbx_description
1 polymer ?
#
loop_
_entity_poly.entity_id
_entity_poly.type
_entity_poly.pdbx_seq_one_letter_code
_entity_poly.pdbx_strand_id
1 'polypeptide(L)'
;MSAINSFNASIELQHIYLEVYSERYCHLRTFLESYYCYQHGLVTKQGKPDWVQIFNVGLRTVAATHIKERKLLVREMMVPLSVMMGHLKVLVRDDEATIDNIQAVIDEYLEYVIMTREEYKALVGAGLKEAMPASYYQPLHEDYRCMNARFDVAGITLLRL
;
A
#
# COMPACT_ATOMS: atom_id res chain seq x y z
N MET A 1 4.35 16.64 9.74
CA MET A 1 2.96 16.58 9.26
C MET A 1 2.20 17.81 9.79
N SER A 2 1.37 18.48 8.98
CA SER A 2 0.58 19.63 9.48
C SER A 2 -0.60 19.15 10.34
N ALA A 3 -1.08 20.00 11.26
CA ALA A 3 -2.26 19.68 12.08
C ALA A 3 -3.51 19.38 11.24
N ILE A 4 -3.69 20.12 10.13
CA ILE A 4 -4.80 19.90 9.21
C ILE A 4 -4.69 18.56 8.47
N ASN A 5 -3.48 18.13 8.10
CA ASN A 5 -3.29 16.83 7.48
C ASN A 5 -3.53 15.70 8.48
N SER A 6 -3.10 15.88 9.73
CA SER A 6 -3.35 14.89 10.79
C SER A 6 -4.85 14.73 11.06
N PHE A 7 -5.59 15.84 11.10
CA PHE A 7 -7.04 15.84 11.20
C PHE A 7 -7.70 15.12 10.02
N ASN A 8 -7.31 15.45 8.78
CA ASN A 8 -7.88 14.79 7.61
C ASN A 8 -7.52 13.30 7.55
N ALA A 9 -6.30 12.91 7.92
CA ALA A 9 -5.93 11.49 8.04
C ALA A 9 -6.83 10.76 9.05
N SER A 10 -7.15 11.40 10.19
CA SER A 10 -8.08 10.81 11.16
C SER A 10 -9.50 10.66 10.61
N ILE A 11 -9.97 11.58 9.76
CA ILE A 11 -11.25 11.45 9.05
C ILE A 11 -11.22 10.25 8.10
N GLU A 12 -10.16 10.12 7.29
CA GLU A 12 -10.07 8.98 6.37
C GLU A 12 -9.97 7.65 7.12
N LEU A 13 -9.31 7.62 8.28
CA LEU A 13 -9.28 6.45 9.14
C LEU A 13 -10.68 6.06 9.66
N GLN A 14 -11.54 7.04 9.96
CA GLN A 14 -12.96 6.79 10.31
C GLN A 14 -13.73 6.20 9.12
N HIS A 15 -13.51 6.71 7.90
CA HIS A 15 -14.12 6.12 6.70
C HIS A 15 -13.66 4.67 6.49
N ILE A 16 -12.37 4.40 6.67
CA ILE A 16 -11.82 3.04 6.57
C ILE A 16 -12.46 2.13 7.63
N TYR A 17 -12.57 2.59 8.88
CA TYR A 17 -13.25 1.86 9.94
C TYR A 17 -14.69 1.49 9.54
N LEU A 18 -15.48 2.44 9.02
CA LEU A 18 -16.87 2.18 8.61
C LEU A 18 -16.97 1.15 7.47
N GLU A 19 -16.09 1.26 6.47
CA GLU A 19 -16.01 0.31 5.35
C GLU A 19 -15.61 -1.10 5.85
N VAL A 20 -14.59 -1.19 6.71
CA VAL A 20 -14.10 -2.46 7.28
C VAL A 20 -15.15 -3.11 8.17
N TYR A 21 -15.71 -2.39 9.13
CA TYR A 21 -16.70 -2.90 10.08
C TYR A 21 -17.99 -3.34 9.39
N SER A 22 -18.39 -2.65 8.32
CA SER A 22 -19.56 -3.01 7.50
C SER A 22 -19.26 -4.07 6.43
N GLU A 23 -18.02 -4.59 6.38
CA GLU A 23 -17.51 -5.51 5.36
C GLU A 23 -17.70 -5.01 3.91
N ARG A 24 -17.68 -3.70 3.71
CA ARG A 24 -17.78 -3.04 2.41
C ARG A 24 -16.38 -2.64 1.96
N TYR A 25 -15.81 -3.40 1.02
CA TYR A 25 -14.41 -3.18 0.63
C TYR A 25 -14.23 -2.53 -0.74
N CYS A 26 -15.32 -2.23 -1.46
CA CYS A 26 -15.28 -1.72 -2.83
C CYS A 26 -14.62 -0.35 -2.96
N HIS A 27 -14.66 0.49 -1.92
CA HIS A 27 -14.06 1.83 -1.93
C HIS A 27 -12.81 1.94 -1.05
N LEU A 28 -12.40 0.85 -0.38
CA LEU A 28 -11.32 0.88 0.61
C LEU A 28 -10.02 1.48 0.04
N ARG A 29 -9.67 1.15 -1.21
CA ARG A 29 -8.48 1.70 -1.89
C ARG A 29 -8.46 3.23 -1.85
N THR A 30 -9.58 3.87 -2.14
CA THR A 30 -9.67 5.33 -2.21
C THR A 30 -9.36 5.96 -0.86
N PHE A 31 -9.92 5.40 0.22
CA PHE A 31 -9.68 5.91 1.56
C PHE A 31 -8.25 5.64 2.05
N LEU A 32 -7.69 4.46 1.76
CA LEU A 32 -6.28 4.16 2.04
C LEU A 32 -5.34 5.12 1.31
N GLU A 33 -5.59 5.41 0.04
CA GLU A 33 -4.79 6.36 -0.73
C GLU A 33 -4.87 7.78 -0.18
N SER A 34 -6.08 8.24 0.18
CA SER A 34 -6.27 9.54 0.83
C SER A 34 -5.56 9.61 2.19
N TYR A 35 -5.71 8.57 3.02
CA TYR A 35 -5.02 8.44 4.30
C TYR A 35 -3.51 8.54 4.14
N TYR A 36 -2.92 7.74 3.24
CA TYR A 36 -1.48 7.76 2.95
C TYR A 36 -1.03 9.15 2.50
N CYS A 37 -1.80 9.80 1.62
CA CYS A 37 -1.49 11.13 1.13
C CYS A 37 -1.45 12.16 2.27
N TYR A 38 -2.41 12.13 3.19
CA TYR A 38 -2.42 13.04 4.32
C TYR A 38 -1.26 12.80 5.29
N GLN A 39 -0.97 11.53 5.62
CA GLN A 39 0.17 11.15 6.47
C GLN A 39 1.51 11.68 5.93
N HIS A 40 1.70 11.61 4.61
CA HIS A 40 2.93 12.02 3.93
C HIS A 40 2.93 13.48 3.43
N GLY A 41 1.86 14.24 3.68
CA GLY A 41 1.74 15.62 3.21
C GLY A 41 1.59 15.78 1.70
N LEU A 42 1.16 14.74 1.01
CA LEU A 42 0.95 14.67 -0.44
C LEU A 42 -0.42 15.26 -0.78
N VAL A 43 -0.53 16.58 -0.70
CA VAL A 43 -1.80 17.29 -0.93
C VAL A 43 -1.68 18.34 -2.02
N THR A 44 -2.79 18.64 -2.67
CA THR A 44 -2.88 19.76 -3.62
C THR A 44 -2.77 21.10 -2.88
N LYS A 45 -2.67 22.20 -3.64
CA LYS A 45 -2.72 23.57 -3.07
C LYS A 45 -4.01 23.84 -2.27
N GLN A 46 -5.08 23.11 -2.56
CA GLN A 46 -6.37 23.20 -1.87
C GLN A 46 -6.50 22.20 -0.70
N GLY A 47 -5.43 21.48 -0.33
CA GLY A 47 -5.45 20.53 0.78
C GLY A 47 -6.18 19.22 0.51
N LYS A 48 -6.43 18.87 -0.77
CA LYS A 48 -7.01 17.59 -1.17
C LYS A 48 -5.91 16.54 -1.35
N PRO A 49 -6.16 15.24 -1.11
CA PRO A 49 -5.14 14.21 -1.31
C PRO A 49 -4.72 14.17 -2.77
N ASP A 50 -3.41 14.03 -3.00
CA ASP A 50 -2.81 14.00 -4.33
C ASP A 50 -1.99 12.73 -4.52
N TRP A 51 -2.65 11.65 -4.94
CA TRP A 51 -2.00 10.35 -5.18
C TRP A 51 -0.90 10.42 -6.24
N VAL A 52 -0.87 11.46 -7.08
CA VAL A 52 0.15 11.64 -8.11
C VAL A 52 1.49 11.96 -7.45
N GLN A 53 1.49 12.62 -6.30
CA GLN A 53 2.71 12.92 -5.56
C GLN A 53 3.34 11.70 -4.89
N ILE A 54 2.64 10.55 -4.81
CA ILE A 54 3.23 9.31 -4.29
C ILE A 54 4.42 8.87 -5.17
N PHE A 55 4.44 9.19 -6.46
CA PHE A 55 5.59 8.94 -7.34
C PHE A 55 6.89 9.64 -6.90
N ASN A 56 6.78 10.65 -6.02
CA ASN A 56 7.91 11.41 -5.50
C ASN A 56 8.47 10.85 -4.19
N VAL A 57 7.66 10.13 -3.41
CA VAL A 57 8.04 9.66 -2.06
C VAL A 57 8.02 8.15 -1.90
N GLY A 58 7.31 7.42 -2.77
CA GLY A 58 7.26 5.97 -2.74
C GLY A 58 8.64 5.35 -3.00
N LEU A 59 8.86 4.18 -2.41
CA LEU A 59 10.09 3.41 -2.55
C LEU A 59 10.33 3.07 -4.03
N ARG A 60 11.52 3.37 -4.57
CA ARG A 60 11.81 3.11 -5.98
C ARG A 60 12.44 1.74 -6.17
N THR A 61 12.22 1.13 -7.33
CA THR A 61 13.10 0.06 -7.82
C THR A 61 14.40 0.65 -8.34
N VAL A 62 15.46 -0.17 -8.41
CA VAL A 62 16.73 0.24 -9.01
C VAL A 62 16.51 0.72 -10.45
N ALA A 63 15.70 0.01 -11.25
CA ALA A 63 15.41 0.38 -12.63
C ALA A 63 14.61 1.70 -12.75
N ALA A 64 13.70 1.98 -11.81
CA ALA A 64 12.91 3.21 -11.81
C ALA A 64 13.68 4.44 -11.31
N THR A 65 14.87 4.28 -10.72
CA THR A 65 15.59 5.37 -10.03
C THR A 65 15.94 6.54 -10.96
N HIS A 66 16.35 6.25 -12.20
CA HIS A 66 16.77 7.27 -13.16
C HIS A 66 15.63 7.83 -14.02
N ILE A 67 14.42 7.26 -13.92
CA ILE A 67 13.28 7.64 -14.75
C ILE A 67 12.51 8.77 -14.07
N LYS A 68 12.53 9.94 -14.70
CA LYS A 68 11.73 11.12 -14.29
C LYS A 68 10.34 11.13 -14.92
N GLU A 69 10.19 10.49 -16.07
CA GLU A 69 8.93 10.56 -16.82
C GLU A 69 7.88 9.62 -16.21
N ARG A 70 6.95 10.20 -15.42
CA ARG A 70 5.91 9.46 -14.70
C ARG A 70 5.10 8.50 -15.59
N LYS A 71 4.89 8.83 -16.87
CA LYS A 71 4.12 7.97 -17.79
C LYS A 71 4.77 6.60 -17.99
N LEU A 72 6.08 6.47 -17.76
CA LEU A 72 6.84 5.22 -17.86
C LEU A 72 6.90 4.45 -16.53
N LEU A 73 6.33 5.02 -15.47
CA LEU A 73 6.32 4.45 -14.13
C LEU A 73 4.93 3.96 -13.76
N VAL A 74 4.91 3.01 -12.83
CA VAL A 74 3.74 2.49 -12.15
C VAL A 74 3.95 2.68 -10.66
N ARG A 75 2.89 3.13 -9.97
CA ARG A 75 2.78 3.10 -8.53
C ARG A 75 1.97 1.86 -8.16
N GLU A 76 2.54 1.01 -7.32
CA GLU A 76 1.92 -0.22 -6.83
C GLU A 76 2.07 -0.27 -5.32
N MET A 77 1.17 -0.93 -4.59
CA MET A 77 1.33 -1.10 -3.14
C MET A 77 2.52 -2.03 -2.86
N MET A 78 3.12 -1.99 -1.67
CA MET A 78 4.12 -2.99 -1.29
C MET A 78 3.43 -4.36 -1.14
N VAL A 79 2.44 -4.42 -0.25
CA VAL A 79 1.54 -5.55 -0.07
C VAL A 79 0.26 -5.34 -0.89
N PRO A 80 -0.23 -6.34 -1.64
CA PRO A 80 -1.46 -6.21 -2.42
C PRO A 80 -2.65 -5.83 -1.54
N LEU A 81 -3.57 -5.01 -2.07
CA LEU A 81 -4.79 -4.59 -1.38
C LEU A 81 -5.61 -5.80 -0.87
N SER A 82 -5.69 -6.86 -1.67
CA SER A 82 -6.38 -8.11 -1.31
C SER A 82 -5.83 -8.75 -0.02
N VAL A 83 -4.52 -8.65 0.21
CA VAL A 83 -3.84 -9.21 1.39
C VAL A 83 -4.08 -8.31 2.60
N MET A 84 -3.95 -6.99 2.45
CA MET A 84 -4.34 -6.03 3.49
C MET A 84 -5.81 -6.21 3.91
N MET A 85 -6.71 -6.38 2.94
CA MET A 85 -8.12 -6.70 3.21
C MET A 85 -8.29 -8.00 4.00
N GLY A 86 -7.43 -9.00 3.76
CA GLY A 86 -7.39 -10.23 4.56
C GLY A 86 -7.09 -9.96 6.03
N HIS A 87 -6.09 -9.12 6.33
CA HIS A 87 -5.78 -8.70 7.71
C HIS A 87 -6.95 -7.95 8.35
N LEU A 88 -7.59 -7.02 7.62
CA LEU A 88 -8.74 -6.26 8.13
C LEU A 88 -9.96 -7.16 8.39
N LYS A 89 -10.21 -8.16 7.53
CA LYS A 89 -11.27 -9.16 7.75
C LYS A 89 -11.02 -10.02 8.98
N VAL A 90 -9.77 -10.34 9.29
CA VAL A 90 -9.41 -11.07 10.51
C VAL A 90 -9.81 -10.26 11.74
N LEU A 91 -9.54 -8.95 11.77
CA LEU A 91 -9.99 -8.09 12.87
C LEU A 91 -11.52 -8.11 13.05
N VAL A 92 -12.29 -8.05 11.95
CA VAL A 92 -13.76 -8.13 12.03
C VAL A 92 -14.22 -9.47 12.57
N ARG A 93 -13.65 -10.57 12.05
CA ARG A 93 -13.97 -11.94 12.47
C ARG A 93 -13.71 -12.15 13.96
N ASP A 94 -12.62 -11.57 14.47
CA ASP A 94 -12.17 -11.76 15.85
C ASP A 94 -12.75 -10.71 16.82
N ASP A 95 -13.67 -9.85 16.36
CA ASP A 95 -14.28 -8.73 17.12
C ASP A 95 -13.26 -7.70 17.63
N GLU A 96 -12.18 -7.53 16.86
CA GLU A 96 -11.04 -6.66 17.16
C GLU A 96 -10.94 -5.46 16.19
N ALA A 97 -11.95 -5.21 15.38
CA ALA A 97 -11.97 -4.14 14.36
C ALA A 97 -12.14 -2.74 14.97
N THR A 98 -11.24 -2.34 15.87
CA THR A 98 -11.17 -0.98 16.42
C THR A 98 -10.40 -0.05 15.47
N ILE A 99 -10.58 1.27 15.63
CA ILE A 99 -9.81 2.27 14.88
C ILE A 99 -8.30 2.06 15.06
N ASP A 100 -7.85 1.81 16.29
CA ASP A 100 -6.43 1.64 16.61
C ASP A 100 -5.85 0.38 15.96
N ASN A 101 -6.58 -0.74 16.02
CA ASN A 101 -6.12 -2.00 15.40
C ASN A 101 -6.11 -1.91 13.87
N ILE A 102 -7.12 -1.25 13.27
CA ILE A 102 -7.17 -0.99 11.84
C ILE A 102 -6.00 -0.10 11.43
N GLN A 103 -5.73 0.97 12.21
CA GLN A 103 -4.60 1.83 11.96
C GLN A 103 -3.28 1.06 12.01
N ALA A 104 -3.08 0.20 13.01
CA ALA A 104 -1.87 -0.61 13.12
C ALA A 104 -1.64 -1.48 11.87
N VAL A 105 -2.69 -2.12 11.34
CA VAL A 105 -2.62 -2.89 10.09
C VAL A 105 -2.26 -1.99 8.90
N ILE A 106 -2.86 -0.80 8.81
CA ILE A 106 -2.57 0.14 7.72
C ILE A 106 -1.12 0.63 7.79
N ASP A 107 -0.68 1.06 8.97
CA ASP A 107 0.67 1.60 9.19
C ASP A 107 1.75 0.54 8.96
N GLU A 108 1.44 -0.75 9.21
CA GLU A 108 2.33 -1.87 8.91
C GLU A 108 2.45 -2.16 7.41
N TYR A 109 1.33 -2.21 6.67
CA TYR A 109 1.31 -2.76 5.31
C TYR A 109 1.17 -1.74 4.18
N LEU A 110 0.70 -0.51 4.46
CA LEU A 110 0.42 0.50 3.45
C LEU A 110 1.66 1.30 3.06
N GLU A 111 2.45 0.71 2.17
CA GLU A 111 3.54 1.39 1.50
C GLU A 111 3.37 1.30 -0.02
N TYR A 112 4.03 2.19 -0.77
CA TYR A 112 4.00 2.20 -2.23
C TYR A 112 5.39 2.03 -2.83
N VAL A 113 5.45 1.20 -3.85
CA VAL A 113 6.62 0.99 -4.70
C VAL A 113 6.40 1.66 -6.06
N ILE A 114 7.41 2.38 -6.52
CA ILE A 114 7.49 3.00 -7.83
C ILE A 114 8.43 2.19 -8.70
N MET A 115 7.87 1.58 -9.74
CA MET A 115 8.58 0.69 -10.67
C MET A 115 8.32 1.08 -12.12
N THR A 116 9.09 0.50 -13.03
CA THR A 116 8.85 0.63 -14.47
C THR A 116 7.61 -0.13 -14.92
N ARG A 117 7.08 0.20 -16.10
CA ARG A 117 5.98 -0.56 -16.70
C ARG A 117 6.39 -1.99 -17.05
N GLU A 118 7.65 -2.20 -17.40
CA GLU A 118 8.23 -3.49 -17.74
C GLU A 118 8.29 -4.39 -16.50
N GLU A 119 8.78 -3.86 -15.37
CA GLU A 119 8.75 -4.55 -14.08
C GLU A 119 7.32 -4.88 -13.65
N TYR A 120 6.39 -3.93 -13.79
CA TYR A 120 4.98 -4.19 -13.47
C TYR A 120 4.38 -5.32 -14.32
N LYS A 121 4.70 -5.37 -15.63
CA LYS A 121 4.27 -6.47 -16.50
C LYS A 121 4.87 -7.80 -16.06
N ALA A 122 6.12 -7.83 -15.63
CA ALA A 122 6.76 -9.04 -15.12
C ALA A 122 6.05 -9.54 -13.83
N LEU A 123 5.77 -8.63 -12.89
CA LEU A 123 5.03 -8.92 -11.66
C LEU A 123 3.63 -9.50 -11.95
N VAL A 124 2.90 -8.89 -12.89
CA VAL A 124 1.58 -9.37 -13.33
C VAL A 124 1.69 -10.73 -14.03
N GLY A 125 2.69 -10.91 -14.90
CA GLY A 125 2.95 -12.17 -15.60
C GLY A 125 3.28 -13.34 -14.67
N ALA A 126 3.88 -13.04 -13.51
CA ALA A 126 4.13 -14.01 -12.43
C ALA A 126 2.88 -14.31 -11.56
N GLY A 127 1.74 -13.66 -11.83
CA GLY A 127 0.52 -13.82 -11.03
C GLY A 127 0.52 -13.07 -9.69
N LEU A 128 1.46 -12.14 -9.49
CA LEU A 128 1.72 -11.47 -8.20
C LEU A 128 1.09 -10.08 -8.09
N LYS A 129 0.14 -9.76 -8.98
CA LYS A 129 -0.59 -8.47 -8.97
C LYS A 129 -1.42 -8.31 -7.69
N GLU A 130 -2.26 -9.30 -7.42
CA GLU A 130 -3.26 -9.29 -6.35
C GLU A 130 -2.97 -10.37 -5.28
N ALA A 131 -1.73 -10.87 -5.22
CA ALA A 131 -1.34 -11.94 -4.31
C ALA A 131 0.14 -11.81 -3.91
N MET A 132 0.46 -12.31 -2.71
CA MET A 132 1.84 -12.59 -2.31
C MET A 132 2.25 -13.98 -2.81
N PRO A 133 3.56 -14.25 -3.00
CA PRO A 133 4.03 -15.61 -3.30
C PRO A 133 3.68 -16.58 -2.16
N ALA A 134 3.60 -17.87 -2.45
CA ALA A 134 3.27 -18.88 -1.45
C ALA A 134 4.24 -18.86 -0.25
N SER A 135 5.52 -18.55 -0.50
CA SER A 135 6.57 -18.44 0.52
C SER A 135 6.25 -17.41 1.61
N TYR A 136 5.52 -16.34 1.27
CA TYR A 136 5.04 -15.33 2.23
C TYR A 136 4.23 -15.92 3.39
N TYR A 137 3.51 -17.01 3.12
CA TYR A 137 2.60 -17.64 4.09
C TYR A 137 3.22 -18.84 4.84
N GLN A 138 4.47 -19.20 4.55
CA GLN A 138 5.13 -20.40 5.07
C GLN A 138 6.07 -20.07 6.23
N PRO A 139 5.75 -20.41 7.50
CA PRO A 139 6.54 -20.00 8.68
C PRO A 139 8.02 -20.42 8.69
N LEU A 140 8.38 -21.44 7.91
CA LEU A 140 9.74 -21.97 7.81
C LEU A 140 10.51 -21.44 6.59
N HIS A 141 9.88 -20.64 5.73
CA HIS A 141 10.55 -20.03 4.58
C HIS A 141 11.19 -18.70 5.00
N GLU A 142 12.31 -18.34 4.37
CA GLU A 142 12.98 -17.05 4.59
C GLU A 142 12.12 -15.83 4.22
N ASP A 143 11.06 -16.04 3.43
CA ASP A 143 10.17 -14.99 2.95
C ASP A 143 8.92 -14.87 3.83
N TYR A 144 8.85 -15.61 4.95
CA TYR A 144 7.67 -15.59 5.80
C TYR A 144 7.36 -14.17 6.26
N ARG A 145 6.18 -13.66 5.88
CA ARG A 145 5.74 -12.27 6.11
C ARG A 145 6.66 -11.19 5.53
N CYS A 146 7.53 -11.54 4.59
CA CYS A 146 8.42 -10.61 3.91
C CYS A 146 7.63 -9.75 2.91
N MET A 147 7.44 -8.47 3.24
CA MET A 147 6.56 -7.57 2.46
C MET A 147 7.03 -7.35 1.01
N ASN A 148 8.34 -7.44 0.76
CA ASN A 148 8.90 -7.30 -0.58
C ASN A 148 9.02 -8.62 -1.37
N ALA A 149 8.62 -9.76 -0.80
CA ALA A 149 8.83 -11.09 -1.42
C ALA A 149 8.28 -11.19 -2.85
N ARG A 150 7.15 -10.52 -3.15
CA ARG A 150 6.59 -10.54 -4.49
C ARG A 150 7.44 -9.83 -5.54
N PHE A 151 8.21 -8.83 -5.13
CA PHE A 151 9.17 -8.15 -6.00
C PHE A 151 10.42 -9.01 -6.19
N ASP A 152 10.91 -9.61 -5.11
CA ASP A 152 12.08 -10.49 -5.15
C ASP A 152 11.84 -11.70 -6.08
N VAL A 153 10.68 -12.36 -5.96
CA VAL A 153 10.27 -13.48 -6.85
C VAL A 153 10.13 -13.04 -8.31
N ALA A 154 9.71 -11.79 -8.56
CA ALA A 154 9.61 -11.24 -9.90
C ALA A 154 10.95 -10.72 -10.47
N GLY A 155 12.05 -10.86 -9.72
CA GLY A 155 13.37 -10.35 -10.11
C GLY A 155 13.48 -8.82 -10.06
N ILE A 156 12.64 -8.17 -9.27
CA ILE A 156 12.56 -6.70 -9.15
C ILE A 156 13.32 -6.28 -7.89
N THR A 157 14.40 -5.52 -8.07
CA THR A 157 15.22 -5.04 -6.94
C THR A 157 14.72 -3.69 -6.44
N LEU A 158 14.28 -3.66 -5.18
CA LEU A 158 13.96 -2.42 -4.48
C LEU A 158 15.24 -1.65 -4.11
N LEU A 159 15.21 -0.33 -4.26
CA LEU A 159 16.29 0.55 -3.83
C LEU A 159 16.23 0.68 -2.31
N ARG A 160 16.93 -0.23 -1.59
CA ARG A 160 17.09 -0.12 -0.14
C ARG A 160 18.02 1.08 0.17
N LEU A 161 17.52 2.02 0.98
CA LEU A 161 18.29 3.15 1.52
C LEU A 161 19.22 2.68 2.64
#